data_AF-A0A1H6A9H4-F1
#
_entry.id   AF-A0A1H6A9H4-F1
#
_cell.length_a   1.000
_cell.length_b   1.000
_cell.length_c   1.000
_cell.angle_alpha   90.00
_cell.angle_beta   90.00
_cell.angle_gamma   90.00
#
_symmetry.space_group_name_H-M   'P 1'
#
loop_
_entity.id
_entity.type
_entity.pdbx_description
1 polymer ?
#
loop_
_entity_poly.entity_id
_entity_poly.type
_entity_poly.pdbx_seq_one_letter_code
_entity_poly.pdbx_strand_id
1 'polypeptide(L)'
;MPSEGSTTARGYGYNHQQLRKALLAKLKARPGQPCPHCGHPMHPDQALDLDHTDDRTAYRGLAHRSCNTAAGARKLARRRRKAKAAKLTGRW
;
A
#
# COMPACT_ATOMS: atom_id res chain seq x y z
N MET A 1 2.50 -20.79 -2.69
CA MET A 1 2.30 -20.22 -4.05
C MET A 1 1.21 -19.17 -3.95
N PRO A 2 1.31 -17.95 -4.53
CA PRO A 2 0.21 -17.00 -4.46
C PRO A 2 -0.93 -17.47 -5.38
N SER A 3 -2.12 -17.61 -4.81
CA SER A 3 -3.36 -18.10 -5.43
C SER A 3 -3.74 -17.37 -6.72
N GLU A 4 -4.23 -18.12 -7.71
CA GLU A 4 -4.51 -17.74 -9.11
C GLU A 4 -5.68 -16.75 -9.28
N GLY A 5 -5.57 -15.56 -8.70
CA GLY A 5 -6.36 -14.41 -9.12
C GLY A 5 -5.56 -13.61 -10.16
N SER A 6 -6.19 -13.26 -11.29
CA SER A 6 -5.63 -12.26 -12.20
C SER A 6 -5.24 -10.99 -11.42
N THR A 7 -4.25 -10.23 -11.90
CA THR A 7 -3.88 -8.93 -11.29
C THR A 7 -5.10 -8.03 -11.07
N THR A 8 -6.09 -8.13 -11.95
CA THR A 8 -7.43 -7.54 -11.81
C THR A 8 -8.21 -8.09 -10.61
N ALA A 9 -8.32 -9.41 -10.44
CA ALA A 9 -8.96 -10.03 -9.28
C ALA A 9 -8.26 -9.71 -7.94
N ARG A 10 -6.97 -9.37 -7.99
CA ARG A 10 -6.21 -8.92 -6.81
C ARG A 10 -6.40 -7.43 -6.50
N GLY A 11 -7.19 -6.68 -7.27
CA GLY A 11 -7.43 -5.24 -7.08
C GLY A 11 -6.40 -4.33 -7.76
N TYR A 12 -5.45 -4.89 -8.53
CA TYR A 12 -4.44 -4.17 -9.31
C TYR A 12 -4.79 -4.09 -10.80
N GLY A 13 -6.10 -4.07 -11.10
CA GLY A 13 -6.62 -4.03 -12.46
C GLY A 13 -6.35 -2.71 -13.18
N TYR A 14 -6.94 -2.58 -14.36
CA TYR A 14 -6.81 -1.41 -15.23
C TYR A 14 -7.01 -0.07 -14.49
N ASN A 15 -8.05 0.03 -13.65
CA ASN A 15 -8.35 1.23 -12.87
C ASN A 15 -7.22 1.64 -11.92
N HIS A 16 -6.56 0.67 -11.28
CA HIS A 16 -5.42 0.93 -10.40
C HIS A 16 -4.24 1.53 -11.21
N GLN A 17 -3.94 0.94 -12.37
CA GLN A 17 -2.84 1.38 -13.22
C GLN A 17 -3.09 2.79 -13.77
N GLN A 18 -4.32 3.07 -14.22
CA GLN A 18 -4.71 4.39 -14.73
C GLN A 18 -4.68 5.44 -13.63
N LEU A 19 -5.20 5.14 -12.44
CA LEU A 19 -5.17 6.07 -11.32
C LEU A 19 -3.73 6.37 -10.88
N ARG A 20 -2.87 5.35 -10.82
CA ARG A 20 -1.44 5.55 -10.53
C ARG A 20 -0.78 6.45 -11.56
N LYS A 21 -1.02 6.24 -12.86
CA LYS A 21 -0.50 7.10 -13.93
C LYS A 21 -1.00 8.55 -13.81
N ALA A 22 -2.29 8.74 -13.57
CA ALA A 22 -2.89 10.07 -13.42
C ALA A 22 -2.30 10.83 -12.21
N LEU A 23 -2.10 10.16 -11.09
CA LEU A 23 -1.49 10.76 -9.90
C LEU A 23 -0.01 11.07 -10.11
N LEU A 24 0.74 10.20 -10.81
CA LEU A 24 2.13 10.48 -11.17
C LEU A 24 2.23 11.70 -12.10
N ALA A 25 1.32 11.84 -13.06
CA ALA A 25 1.27 13.02 -13.92
C ALA A 25 0.96 14.30 -13.11
N LYS A 26 0.03 14.23 -12.15
CA LYS A 26 -0.25 15.34 -11.23
C LYS A 26 0.98 15.70 -10.38
N LEU A 27 1.71 14.71 -9.89
CA LEU A 27 2.92 14.93 -9.11
C LEU A 27 4.06 15.53 -9.95
N LYS A 28 4.17 15.15 -11.23
CA LYS A 28 5.11 15.80 -12.16
C LYS A 28 4.80 17.29 -12.33
N ALA A 29 3.52 17.65 -12.43
CA ALA A 29 3.10 19.04 -12.53
C ALA A 29 3.26 19.82 -11.20
N ARG A 30 3.10 19.13 -10.06
CA ARG A 30 3.19 19.71 -8.72
C ARG A 30 3.99 18.78 -7.79
N PRO A 31 5.33 18.84 -7.84
CA PRO A 31 6.18 18.03 -6.99
C PRO A 31 6.08 18.49 -5.52
N GLY A 32 6.52 17.64 -4.60
CA GLY A 32 6.57 17.98 -3.17
C GLY A 32 5.31 17.61 -2.37
N GLN A 33 4.36 16.88 -2.95
CA GLN A 33 3.23 16.37 -2.16
C GLN A 33 3.71 15.47 -1.02
N PRO A 34 3.19 15.63 0.22
CA PRO A 34 3.65 14.86 1.36
C PRO A 34 3.22 13.39 1.26
N CYS A 35 4.13 12.48 1.57
CA CYS A 35 3.84 11.05 1.66
C CYS A 35 2.92 10.76 2.87
N PRO A 36 1.84 9.97 2.72
CA PRO A 36 0.88 9.71 3.80
C PRO A 36 1.46 8.87 4.96
N HIS A 37 2.61 8.22 4.76
CA HIS A 37 3.25 7.39 5.79
C HIS A 37 4.36 8.10 6.55
N CYS A 38 5.20 8.88 5.85
CA CYS A 38 6.37 9.53 6.45
C CYS A 38 6.32 11.06 6.47
N GLY A 39 5.34 11.69 5.82
CA GLY A 39 5.20 13.15 5.73
C GLY A 39 6.20 13.87 4.83
N HIS A 40 7.22 13.17 4.31
CA HIS A 40 8.25 13.79 3.49
C HIS A 40 7.74 14.08 2.07
N PRO A 41 8.26 15.13 1.41
CA PRO A 41 7.89 15.49 0.04
C PRO A 41 8.22 14.36 -0.94
N MET A 42 7.29 14.09 -1.85
CA MET A 42 7.45 13.12 -2.92
C MET A 42 7.89 13.80 -4.22
N HIS A 43 8.83 13.16 -4.91
CA HIS A 43 9.27 13.57 -6.25
C HIS A 43 8.89 12.52 -7.29
N PRO A 44 8.56 12.94 -8.53
CA PRO A 44 8.15 12.03 -9.60
C PRO A 44 9.23 11.03 -10.02
N ASP A 45 10.51 11.34 -9.77
CA ASP A 45 11.65 10.47 -10.09
C ASP A 45 11.89 9.39 -9.03
N GLN A 46 11.18 9.46 -7.90
CA GLN A 46 11.26 8.47 -6.84
C GLN A 46 10.36 7.26 -7.15
N ALA A 47 10.70 6.12 -6.54
CA ALA A 47 9.83 4.95 -6.58
C ALA A 47 8.57 5.19 -5.73
N LEU A 48 7.46 5.52 -6.39
CA LEU A 48 6.15 5.73 -5.77
C LEU A 48 5.15 4.64 -6.17
N ASP A 49 4.39 4.17 -5.18
CA ASP A 49 3.29 3.24 -5.36
C ASP A 49 1.97 3.89 -4.92
N LEU A 50 0.87 3.38 -5.46
CA LEU A 50 -0.47 3.82 -5.09
C LEU A 50 -0.90 3.07 -3.83
N ASP A 51 -0.93 3.79 -2.71
CA ASP A 51 -1.32 3.28 -1.41
C ASP A 51 -2.85 3.06 -1.38
N HIS A 52 -3.26 1.93 -0.82
CA HIS A 52 -4.67 1.52 -0.76
C HIS A 52 -5.06 1.11 0.66
N THR A 53 -6.35 1.20 0.96
CA THR A 53 -6.92 0.62 2.17
C THR A 53 -6.77 -0.89 2.16
N ASP A 54 -6.73 -1.51 3.33
CA ASP A 54 -6.51 -2.95 3.43
C ASP A 54 -7.57 -3.81 2.74
N ASP A 55 -8.79 -3.30 2.68
CA ASP A 55 -9.92 -3.91 1.97
C ASP A 55 -9.87 -3.66 0.46
N ARG A 56 -8.87 -2.92 -0.03
CA ARG A 56 -8.62 -2.55 -1.44
C ARG A 56 -9.76 -1.79 -2.10
N THR A 57 -10.62 -1.17 -1.29
CA THR A 57 -11.80 -0.42 -1.74
C THR A 57 -11.53 1.05 -1.98
N ALA A 58 -10.49 1.61 -1.36
CA ALA A 58 -10.15 3.02 -1.47
C ALA A 58 -8.64 3.24 -1.57
N TYR A 59 -8.26 4.37 -2.17
CA TYR A 59 -6.87 4.78 -2.33
C TYR A 59 -6.55 5.93 -1.40
N ARG A 60 -5.40 5.85 -0.72
CA ARG A 60 -4.90 6.92 0.15
C ARG A 60 -4.02 7.92 -0.60
N GLY A 61 -3.62 7.57 -1.83
CA GLY A 61 -2.81 8.40 -2.71
C GLY A 61 -1.45 7.78 -3.01
N LEU A 62 -0.55 8.57 -3.58
CA LEU A 62 0.83 8.13 -3.79
C LEU A 62 1.58 8.05 -2.45
N ALA A 63 2.43 7.06 -2.33
CA ALA A 63 3.37 6.93 -1.22
C ALA A 63 4.71 6.41 -1.75
N HIS A 64 5.79 6.69 -1.01
CA HIS A 64 7.08 6.04 -1.26
C HIS A 64 6.90 4.52 -1.19
N ARG A 65 7.44 3.81 -2.19
CA ARG A 65 7.42 2.34 -2.25
C ARG A 65 7.98 1.69 -0.98
N SER A 66 9.06 2.25 -0.46
CA SER A 66 9.70 1.80 0.79
C SER A 66 8.75 1.94 1.98
N CYS A 67 8.09 3.09 2.11
CA CYS A 67 7.15 3.37 3.19
C CYS A 67 5.91 2.46 3.11
N ASN A 68 5.33 2.31 1.91
CA ASN A 68 4.18 1.44 1.68
C ASN A 68 4.51 -0.02 2.01
N THR A 69 5.65 -0.52 1.51
CA THR A 69 6.11 -1.89 1.79
C THR A 69 6.37 -2.12 3.28
N ALA A 70 7.00 -1.15 3.96
CA ALA A 70 7.24 -1.20 5.40
C ALA A 70 5.93 -1.19 6.21
N ALA A 71 4.94 -0.40 5.80
CA ALA A 71 3.61 -0.38 6.42
C ALA A 71 2.93 -1.75 6.32
N GLY A 72 2.97 -2.39 5.14
CA GLY A 72 2.48 -3.76 4.93
C GLY A 72 3.19 -4.78 5.81
N ALA A 73 4.52 -4.72 5.88
CA ALA A 73 5.34 -5.62 6.70
C ALA A 73 5.01 -5.48 8.21
N ARG A 74 4.91 -4.24 8.72
CA ARG A 74 4.53 -3.95 10.11
C ARG A 74 3.15 -4.52 10.43
N LYS A 75 2.18 -4.39 9.50
CA LYS A 75 0.84 -4.96 9.68
C LYS A 75 0.88 -6.48 9.75
N LEU A 76 1.63 -7.15 8.87
CA LEU A 76 1.77 -8.61 8.89
C LEU A 76 2.41 -9.08 10.21
N ALA A 77 3.48 -8.42 10.67
CA ALA A 77 4.12 -8.72 11.95
C ALA A 77 3.13 -8.60 13.12
N ARG A 78 2.29 -7.55 13.13
CA ARG A 78 1.24 -7.37 14.14
C ARG A 78 0.20 -8.51 14.11
N ARG A 79 -0.26 -8.92 12.91
CA ARG A 79 -1.20 -10.05 12.76
C ARG A 79 -0.59 -11.36 13.28
N ARG A 80 0.67 -11.63 12.95
CA ARG A 80 1.40 -12.82 13.43
C ARG A 80 1.55 -12.82 14.96
N ARG A 81 1.90 -11.68 15.57
CA ARG A 81 1.98 -11.53 17.03
C ARG A 81 0.63 -11.79 17.70
N LYS A 82 -0.47 -11.22 17.19
CA LYS A 82 -1.84 -11.48 17.69
C LYS A 82 -2.23 -12.96 17.60
N ALA A 83 -1.96 -13.60 16.46
CA ALA A 83 -2.25 -15.02 16.28
C ALA A 83 -1.43 -15.90 17.24
N LYS A 84 -0.15 -15.56 17.49
CA LYS A 84 0.68 -16.25 18.49
C LYS A 84 0.11 -16.07 19.91
N ALA A 85 -0.28 -14.86 20.28
CA ALA A 85 -0.87 -14.58 21.59
C ALA A 85 -2.18 -15.36 21.81
N ALA A 86 -3.09 -15.35 20.82
CA ALA A 86 -4.36 -16.09 20.90
C ALA A 86 -4.17 -17.61 21.06
N LYS A 87 -3.12 -18.18 20.45
CA LYS A 87 -2.76 -19.60 20.64
C LYS A 87 -2.19 -19.88 22.04
N LEU A 88 -1.51 -18.93 22.66
CA LEU A 88 -0.92 -19.07 23.99
C LEU A 88 -1.95 -18.89 25.12
N THR A 89 -2.97 -18.06 24.92
CA THR A 89 -4.04 -17.81 25.91
C THR A 89 -5.18 -18.82 25.83
N GLY A 90 -4.93 -20.03 25.33
CA GLY A 90 -5.94 -21.05 25.05
C GLY A 90 -6.94 -21.25 26.20
N ARG A 91 -8.12 -20.64 26.06
CA ARG A 91 -9.33 -21.02 26.78
C ARG A 91 -10.00 -22.07 25.88
N TRP A 92 -9.74 -23.32 26.22
CA TRP A 92 -10.52 -24.48 25.78
C TRP A 92 -11.76 -24.59 26.67
#